data_AF-A0A522ERR9-F1
#
_entry.id   AF-A0A522ERR9-F1
#
_cell.length_a   1.000
_cell.length_b   1.000
_cell.length_c   1.000
_cell.angle_alpha   90.00
_cell.angle_beta   90.00
_cell.angle_gamma   90.00
#
_symmetry.space_group_name_H-M   'P 1'
#
loop_
_entity.id
_entity.type
_entity.pdbx_description
1 polymer ?
#
loop_
_entity_poly.entity_id
_entity_poly.type
_entity_poly.pdbx_seq_one_letter_code
_entity_poly.pdbx_strand_id
1 'polypeptide(L)'
;MKTKAIILATIPTIVITINQFIGTKNFYHPEFMEAHSLSSLRISSAYAYPPAVGILSNSKNCISCHANNGQWKDDSKTIIDVLDKDTKKSFKQSDGTFLIEIKKGEQKTVLTVIGRKKDNSISAPHRNAWLYIDPTTIGTNSLSKFAPGWDVNLPMSCRLVGDKLPGYEDADITSLPMTIQPLINAKDAEMQLQVMLTKGESVKGNAQEGMSGNYFERKVKLAVK
;
A
#
# COMPACT_ATOMS: atom_id res chain seq x y z
N MET A 1 -22.21 -77.73 25.80
CA MET A 1 -21.17 -77.57 26.85
C MET A 1 -20.59 -76.18 26.79
N LYS A 2 -20.41 -75.55 27.96
CA LYS A 2 -19.74 -74.26 28.25
C LYS A 2 -20.58 -72.98 28.15
N THR A 3 -21.27 -72.74 29.25
CA THR A 3 -21.57 -71.44 29.88
C THR A 3 -20.43 -70.44 29.72
N LYS A 4 -20.73 -69.18 29.39
CA LYS A 4 -20.18 -68.00 30.10
C LYS A 4 -21.17 -66.84 30.04
N ALA A 5 -21.50 -66.35 31.23
CA ALA A 5 -22.29 -65.17 31.50
C ALA A 5 -21.66 -63.91 30.88
N ILE A 6 -22.49 -63.03 30.32
CA ILE A 6 -22.11 -61.64 30.05
C ILE A 6 -22.86 -60.79 31.06
N ILE A 7 -22.06 -60.06 31.82
CA ILE A 7 -22.43 -59.26 32.98
C ILE A 7 -23.28 -58.06 32.53
N LEU A 8 -24.34 -57.86 33.30
CA LEU A 8 -25.23 -56.72 33.34
C LEU A 8 -24.43 -55.44 33.64
N ALA A 9 -24.51 -54.44 32.76
CA ALA A 9 -24.18 -53.06 33.10
C ALA A 9 -25.30 -52.17 32.54
N THR A 10 -26.13 -51.71 33.47
CA THR A 10 -27.26 -50.81 33.28
C THR A 10 -26.82 -49.43 32.77
N ILE A 11 -27.44 -48.99 31.68
CA ILE A 11 -27.50 -47.59 31.24
C ILE A 11 -28.59 -46.90 32.07
N PRO A 12 -28.32 -45.71 32.64
CA PRO A 12 -29.15 -44.58 32.23
C PRO A 12 -28.32 -43.33 31.88
N THR A 13 -28.69 -42.78 30.73
CA THR A 13 -28.42 -41.45 30.19
C THR A 13 -28.77 -40.32 31.15
N ILE A 14 -27.83 -39.40 31.41
CA ILE A 14 -28.09 -37.94 31.50
C ILE A 14 -26.85 -37.20 30.95
N VAL A 15 -27.03 -36.59 29.77
CA VAL A 15 -26.66 -35.21 29.35
C VAL A 15 -25.51 -34.57 30.16
N ILE A 16 -24.35 -34.27 29.56
CA ILE A 16 -24.09 -32.99 28.85
C ILE A 16 -22.99 -33.22 27.80
N THR A 17 -23.33 -33.01 26.53
CA THR A 17 -22.37 -32.82 25.44
C THR A 17 -21.73 -31.43 25.55
N ILE A 18 -20.53 -31.34 26.11
CA ILE A 18 -19.60 -30.26 25.78
C ILE A 18 -18.54 -30.89 24.90
N ASN A 19 -18.75 -30.84 23.59
CA ASN A 19 -17.71 -31.19 22.63
C ASN A 19 -17.87 -30.42 21.33
N GLN A 20 -17.77 -29.10 21.40
CA GLN A 20 -17.40 -28.25 20.25
C GLN A 20 -16.66 -27.01 20.74
N PHE A 21 -15.42 -27.20 21.21
CA PHE A 21 -14.36 -26.20 21.09
C PHE A 21 -13.03 -26.94 21.01
N ILE A 22 -12.89 -27.78 19.97
CA ILE A 22 -11.56 -28.15 19.48
C ILE A 22 -10.98 -26.86 18.94
N GLY A 23 -9.95 -26.39 19.65
CA GLY A 23 -9.36 -25.07 19.47
C GLY A 23 -9.02 -24.77 18.02
N THR A 24 -9.59 -23.69 17.52
CA THR A 24 -8.88 -22.86 16.56
C THR A 24 -7.57 -22.48 17.24
N LYS A 25 -6.45 -23.05 16.78
CA LYS A 25 -5.13 -22.50 17.06
C LYS A 25 -5.12 -21.11 16.43
N ASN A 26 -5.52 -20.12 17.22
CA ASN A 26 -5.17 -18.74 16.93
C ASN A 26 -3.64 -18.73 16.88
N PHE A 27 -3.08 -18.48 15.71
CA PHE A 27 -1.66 -18.21 15.56
C PHE A 27 -1.39 -16.87 16.24
N TYR A 28 -1.30 -16.89 17.56
CA TYR A 28 -0.83 -15.76 18.34
C TYR A 28 0.68 -15.68 18.18
N HIS A 29 1.08 -14.58 17.55
CA HIS A 29 2.45 -14.13 17.39
C HIS A 29 3.12 -13.99 18.78
N PRO A 30 4.17 -14.79 19.10
CA PRO A 30 4.80 -14.82 20.42
C PRO A 30 5.41 -13.48 20.86
N GLU A 31 5.68 -12.56 19.93
CA GLU A 31 6.19 -11.22 20.20
C GLU A 31 5.21 -10.30 20.96
N PHE A 32 3.95 -10.71 21.16
CA PHE A 32 2.95 -9.96 21.93
C PHE A 32 2.71 -10.50 23.34
N MET A 33 3.53 -11.46 23.82
CA MET A 33 3.41 -12.04 25.17
C MET A 33 4.66 -11.81 26.03
N GLU A 34 5.13 -10.57 26.15
CA GLU A 34 6.11 -10.23 27.19
C GLU A 34 5.40 -9.55 28.36
N ALA A 35 5.56 -10.13 29.56
CA ALA A 35 4.99 -9.61 30.79
C ALA A 35 5.60 -8.23 31.09
N HIS A 36 4.75 -7.20 31.09
CA HIS A 36 5.16 -5.84 31.39
C HIS A 36 5.70 -5.73 32.82
N SER A 37 7.02 -5.66 32.96
CA SER A 37 7.68 -5.00 34.08
C SER A 37 7.39 -3.51 34.00
N LEU A 38 6.88 -2.93 35.08
CA LEU A 38 6.38 -1.56 35.23
C LEU A 38 7.43 -0.44 35.07
N SER A 39 8.60 -0.70 34.49
CA SER A 39 9.65 0.31 34.31
C SER A 39 10.20 0.35 32.88
N SER A 40 9.38 0.75 31.91
CA SER A 40 9.80 1.54 30.75
C SER A 40 8.63 1.67 29.78
N LEU A 41 7.83 2.73 29.93
CA LEU A 41 7.02 3.24 28.84
C LEU A 41 7.95 3.79 27.75
N ARG A 42 8.55 2.91 26.95
CA ARG A 42 8.92 3.23 25.58
C ARG A 42 7.73 2.83 24.74
N ILE A 43 6.86 3.81 24.49
CA ILE A 43 5.85 3.76 23.44
C ILE A 43 6.62 3.48 22.16
N SER A 44 6.65 2.23 21.71
CA SER A 44 7.13 1.90 20.38
C SER A 44 6.10 2.49 19.45
N SER A 45 6.40 3.68 18.93
CA SER A 45 5.57 4.40 17.98
C SER A 45 5.34 3.47 16.81
N ALA A 46 4.10 2.99 16.66
CA ALA A 46 3.67 2.45 15.38
C ALA A 46 3.94 3.54 14.36
N TYR A 47 4.96 3.32 13.53
CA TYR A 47 5.42 4.19 12.46
C TYR A 47 4.40 4.13 11.30
N ALA A 48 3.14 4.38 11.62
CA ALA A 48 2.02 4.44 10.71
C ALA A 48 1.76 5.92 10.42
N TYR A 49 2.43 6.45 9.41
CA TYR A 49 1.92 7.65 8.75
C TYR A 49 0.80 7.18 7.83
N PRO A 50 -0.49 7.44 8.13
CA PRO A 50 -1.55 6.95 7.29
C PRO A 50 -1.43 7.66 5.93
N PRO A 51 -1.17 6.93 4.82
CA PRO A 51 -1.44 7.51 3.52
C PRO A 51 -2.93 7.87 3.51
N ALA A 52 -3.24 9.06 3.04
CA ALA A 52 -4.58 9.41 2.55
C ALA A 52 -5.67 9.90 3.52
N VAL A 53 -5.39 10.23 4.79
CA VAL A 53 -6.42 10.92 5.62
C VAL A 53 -6.83 12.26 5.00
N GLY A 54 -5.92 12.92 4.26
CA GLY A 54 -6.20 14.18 3.56
C GLY A 54 -6.84 14.05 2.17
N ILE A 55 -6.62 12.99 1.39
CA ILE A 55 -6.92 12.99 -0.06
C ILE A 55 -8.25 12.29 -0.41
N LEU A 56 -8.80 11.51 0.52
CA LEU A 56 -10.21 11.12 0.43
C LEU A 56 -11.18 12.28 0.75
N SER A 57 -10.65 13.44 1.19
CA SER A 57 -11.40 14.68 1.35
C SER A 57 -11.44 15.52 0.05
N ASN A 58 -11.82 16.79 0.16
CA ASN A 58 -11.79 17.74 -0.96
C ASN A 58 -10.39 18.30 -1.30
N SER A 59 -9.34 17.80 -0.64
CA SER A 59 -7.96 18.25 -0.90
C SER A 59 -7.51 17.87 -2.31
N LYS A 60 -6.83 18.79 -2.99
CA LYS A 60 -6.37 18.59 -4.37
C LYS A 60 -5.21 17.59 -4.48
N ASN A 61 -4.29 17.65 -3.52
CA ASN A 61 -3.10 16.80 -3.50
C ASN A 61 -2.47 16.78 -2.10
N CYS A 62 -1.35 16.07 -1.98
CA CYS A 62 -0.62 15.92 -0.72
C CYS A 62 -0.17 17.25 -0.10
N ILE A 63 0.05 18.31 -0.89
CA ILE A 63 0.59 19.58 -0.38
C ILE A 63 -0.40 20.34 0.51
N SER A 64 -1.68 19.97 0.48
CA SER A 64 -2.69 20.47 1.42
C SER A 64 -2.35 20.12 2.87
N CYS A 65 -1.68 18.99 3.10
CA CYS A 65 -1.34 18.50 4.44
C CYS A 65 0.17 18.46 4.70
N HIS A 66 0.99 18.62 3.67
CA HIS A 66 2.42 18.37 3.72
C HIS A 66 3.24 19.50 3.12
N ALA A 67 4.36 19.81 3.77
CA ALA A 67 5.33 20.74 3.22
C ALA A 67 6.05 20.14 2.00
N ASN A 68 6.31 20.99 1.00
CA ASN A 68 7.13 20.69 -0.17
C ASN A 68 8.50 21.39 -0.05
N ASN A 69 9.26 21.03 0.99
CA ASN A 69 10.48 21.69 1.44
C ASN A 69 11.68 20.74 1.57
N GLY A 70 11.55 19.50 1.11
CA GLY A 70 12.63 18.52 1.13
C GLY A 70 13.72 18.83 0.10
N GLN A 71 14.79 18.07 0.21
CA GLN A 71 16.00 18.19 -0.61
C GLN A 71 15.92 17.49 -1.98
N TRP A 72 14.85 16.76 -2.26
CA TRP A 72 14.72 15.96 -3.48
C TRP A 72 14.12 16.79 -4.62
N LYS A 73 14.77 16.76 -5.78
CA LYS A 73 14.34 17.46 -6.99
C LYS A 73 13.83 16.49 -8.03
N ASP A 74 13.06 16.99 -8.98
CA ASP A 74 12.62 16.21 -10.13
C ASP A 74 13.77 16.15 -11.16
N ASP A 75 14.76 15.33 -10.85
CA ASP A 75 16.02 15.19 -11.58
C ASP A 75 16.25 13.73 -12.01
N SER A 76 17.37 13.46 -12.69
CA SER A 76 17.73 12.12 -13.15
C SER A 76 18.01 11.11 -12.03
N LYS A 77 18.05 11.54 -10.76
CA LYS A 77 18.21 10.66 -9.59
C LYS A 77 16.86 10.28 -8.99
N THR A 78 15.81 11.05 -9.23
CA THR A 78 14.46 10.73 -8.76
C THR A 78 13.82 9.64 -9.63
N ILE A 79 13.36 8.59 -8.97
CA ILE A 79 12.75 7.43 -9.59
C ILE A 79 11.26 7.50 -9.33
N ILE A 80 10.49 7.63 -10.41
CA ILE A 80 9.05 7.45 -10.44
C ILE A 80 8.78 6.67 -11.72
N ASP A 81 8.43 5.40 -11.58
CA ASP A 81 8.21 4.49 -12.69
C ASP A 81 7.00 3.58 -12.42
N VAL A 82 6.39 3.10 -13.50
CA VAL A 82 5.32 2.11 -13.49
C VAL A 82 5.74 1.00 -14.43
N LEU A 83 6.00 -0.17 -13.86
CA LEU A 83 6.50 -1.33 -14.60
C LEU A 83 5.41 -2.37 -14.75
N ASP A 84 5.45 -3.12 -15.84
CA ASP A 84 4.74 -4.38 -15.94
C ASP A 84 5.34 -5.38 -14.92
N LYS A 85 4.50 -6.00 -14.07
CA LYS A 85 5.00 -6.85 -12.99
C LYS A 85 5.76 -8.06 -13.52
N ASP A 86 5.39 -8.62 -14.66
CA ASP A 86 5.98 -9.86 -15.14
C ASP A 86 7.25 -9.57 -15.93
N THR A 87 7.16 -8.68 -16.92
CA THR A 87 8.26 -8.35 -17.84
C THR A 87 9.24 -7.33 -17.28
N LYS A 88 8.87 -6.60 -16.22
CA LYS A 88 9.62 -5.44 -15.67
C LYS A 88 9.83 -4.30 -16.66
N LYS A 89 9.15 -4.33 -17.81
CA LYS A 89 9.21 -3.25 -18.79
C LYS A 89 8.48 -2.03 -18.26
N SER A 90 9.11 -0.87 -18.36
CA SER A 90 8.47 0.40 -18.02
C SER A 90 7.36 0.75 -19.02
N PHE A 91 6.25 1.27 -18.50
CA PHE A 91 5.18 1.89 -19.28
C PHE A 91 5.48 3.36 -19.64
N LYS A 92 6.62 3.89 -19.20
CA LYS A 92 7.03 5.28 -19.45
C LYS A 92 7.24 5.52 -20.94
N GLN A 93 6.64 6.61 -21.42
CA GLN A 93 6.75 7.11 -22.78
C GLN A 93 7.91 8.12 -22.88
N SER A 94 8.28 8.49 -24.10
CA SER A 94 9.37 9.46 -24.35
C SER A 94 9.09 10.85 -23.78
N ASP A 95 7.81 11.22 -23.65
CA ASP A 95 7.36 12.48 -23.04
C ASP A 95 7.29 12.42 -21.50
N GLY A 96 7.68 11.30 -20.88
CA GLY A 96 7.65 11.09 -19.44
C GLY A 96 6.28 10.73 -18.85
N THR A 97 5.23 10.61 -19.68
CA THR A 97 3.95 10.03 -19.28
C THR A 97 4.02 8.51 -19.22
N PHE A 98 2.99 7.86 -18.69
CA PHE A 98 2.86 6.40 -18.71
C PHE A 98 1.66 6.00 -19.55
N LEU A 99 1.76 4.93 -20.33
CA LEU A 99 0.63 4.36 -21.06
C LEU A 99 0.43 2.90 -20.65
N ILE A 100 -0.74 2.59 -20.10
CA ILE A 100 -1.14 1.24 -19.73
C ILE A 100 -2.35 0.85 -20.56
N GLU A 101 -2.17 -0.15 -21.42
CA GLU A 101 -3.22 -0.67 -22.29
C GLU A 101 -3.67 -2.06 -21.81
N ILE A 102 -4.98 -2.23 -21.61
CA ILE A 102 -5.59 -3.45 -21.07
C ILE A 102 -6.90 -3.72 -21.80
N LYS A 103 -7.17 -4.97 -22.19
CA LYS A 103 -8.47 -5.33 -22.76
C LYS A 103 -9.54 -5.43 -21.68
N LYS A 104 -10.80 -5.17 -22.03
CA LYS A 104 -11.93 -5.33 -21.11
C LYS A 104 -11.95 -6.73 -20.48
N GLY A 105 -12.08 -6.76 -19.16
CA GLY A 105 -12.12 -8.01 -18.39
C GLY A 105 -10.75 -8.64 -18.11
N GLU A 106 -9.64 -8.17 -18.72
CA GLU A 106 -8.30 -8.64 -18.39
C GLU A 106 -7.74 -7.90 -17.17
N GLN A 107 -7.06 -8.63 -16.28
CA GLN A 107 -6.30 -8.04 -15.18
C GLN A 107 -4.87 -7.81 -15.62
N LYS A 108 -4.31 -6.66 -15.24
CA LYS A 108 -2.87 -6.40 -15.34
C LYS A 108 -2.34 -5.99 -13.99
N THR A 109 -1.22 -6.60 -13.60
CA THR A 109 -0.50 -6.16 -12.40
C THR A 109 0.71 -5.33 -12.79
N VAL A 110 0.80 -4.13 -12.24
CA VAL A 110 1.89 -3.20 -12.43
C VAL A 110 2.66 -3.00 -11.12
N LEU A 111 3.94 -2.68 -11.18
CA LEU A 111 4.74 -2.24 -10.04
C LEU A 111 4.86 -0.73 -10.08
N THR A 112 4.41 -0.05 -9.02
CA THR A 112 4.73 1.37 -8.82
C THR A 112 6.07 1.45 -8.10
N VAL A 113 7.09 1.97 -8.78
CA VAL A 113 8.46 2.07 -8.27
C VAL A 113 8.79 3.53 -8.02
N ILE A 114 9.06 3.86 -6.75
CA ILE A 114 9.34 5.22 -6.33
C ILE A 114 10.59 5.21 -5.46
N GLY A 115 11.47 6.19 -5.63
CA GLY A 115 12.62 6.35 -4.76
C GLY A 115 13.66 7.28 -5.33
N ARG A 116 14.91 7.06 -4.93
CA ARG A 116 16.05 7.86 -5.40
C ARG A 116 17.26 6.96 -5.62
N LYS A 117 18.04 7.27 -6.66
CA LYS A 117 19.38 6.71 -6.82
C LYS A 117 20.25 7.12 -5.64
N LYS A 118 21.12 6.21 -5.20
CA LYS A 118 22.06 6.45 -4.10
C LYS A 118 22.94 7.65 -4.43
N ASP A 119 23.06 8.54 -3.46
CA ASP A 119 23.79 9.79 -3.58
C ASP A 119 24.42 10.13 -2.24
N ASN A 120 25.74 10.36 -2.22
CA ASN A 120 26.45 10.72 -1.00
C ASN A 120 26.13 12.15 -0.53
N SER A 121 25.58 13.00 -1.40
CA SER A 121 25.27 14.40 -1.10
C SER A 121 23.85 14.63 -0.59
N ILE A 122 22.92 13.72 -0.89
CA ILE A 122 21.49 13.85 -0.57
C ILE A 122 21.01 12.52 -0.01
N SER A 123 20.58 12.51 1.24
CA SER A 123 20.06 11.28 1.84
C SER A 123 18.77 10.82 1.15
N ALA A 124 18.59 9.50 1.04
CA ALA A 124 17.35 8.92 0.56
C ALA A 124 16.13 9.36 1.40
N PRO A 125 14.92 9.40 0.78
CA PRO A 125 13.70 9.52 1.54
C PRO A 125 13.55 8.34 2.50
N HIS A 126 12.88 8.59 3.63
CA HIS A 126 12.55 7.54 4.60
C HIS A 126 11.28 6.79 4.18
N ARG A 127 10.29 7.52 3.63
CA ARG A 127 9.06 6.96 3.09
C ARG A 127 8.76 7.54 1.73
N ASN A 128 8.07 6.75 0.93
CA ASN A 128 7.46 7.17 -0.31
C ASN A 128 5.97 6.92 -0.22
N ALA A 129 5.17 7.90 -0.63
CA ALA A 129 3.73 7.76 -0.79
C ALA A 129 3.33 8.04 -2.24
N TRP A 130 2.26 7.40 -2.67
CA TRP A 130 1.67 7.69 -3.98
C TRP A 130 0.18 7.45 -4.00
N LEU A 131 -0.48 8.12 -4.95
CA LEU A 131 -1.88 7.99 -5.24
C LEU A 131 -2.10 8.10 -6.75
N TYR A 132 -2.89 7.20 -7.31
CA TYR A 132 -3.46 7.32 -8.64
C TYR A 132 -4.83 7.98 -8.54
N ILE A 133 -4.97 9.15 -9.16
CA ILE A 133 -6.15 10.01 -9.05
C ILE A 133 -6.67 10.36 -10.43
N ASP A 134 -7.95 10.12 -10.67
CA ASP A 134 -8.70 10.70 -11.76
C ASP A 134 -8.95 12.17 -11.41
N PRO A 135 -8.39 13.14 -12.15
CA PRO A 135 -8.52 14.55 -11.84
C PRO A 135 -9.96 15.04 -11.75
N THR A 136 -10.91 14.37 -12.41
CA THR A 136 -12.34 14.71 -12.37
C THR A 136 -12.99 14.38 -11.03
N THR A 137 -12.34 13.56 -10.20
CA THR A 137 -12.81 13.17 -8.86
C THR A 137 -12.26 14.07 -7.74
N ILE A 138 -11.35 14.99 -8.07
CA ILE A 138 -10.78 15.94 -7.11
C ILE A 138 -11.85 16.92 -6.64
N GLY A 139 -11.90 17.20 -5.33
CA GLY A 139 -12.91 18.10 -4.74
C GLY A 139 -14.30 17.47 -4.58
N THR A 140 -14.42 16.17 -4.86
CA THR A 140 -15.65 15.39 -4.65
C THR A 140 -15.55 14.52 -3.40
N ASN A 141 -16.69 14.05 -2.89
CA ASN A 141 -16.77 13.06 -1.80
C ASN A 141 -16.64 11.60 -2.30
N SER A 142 -16.12 11.37 -3.51
CA SER A 142 -15.98 10.01 -4.04
C SER A 142 -15.07 9.15 -3.16
N LEU A 143 -15.55 7.96 -2.79
CA LEU A 143 -14.81 6.97 -2.00
C LEU A 143 -13.61 6.38 -2.76
N SER A 144 -13.69 6.34 -4.09
CA SER A 144 -12.57 6.03 -4.97
C SER A 144 -12.17 7.27 -5.74
N LYS A 145 -10.87 7.55 -5.75
CA LYS A 145 -10.29 8.57 -6.63
C LYS A 145 -9.77 7.96 -7.94
N PHE A 146 -9.96 6.66 -8.17
CA PHE A 146 -9.50 6.01 -9.38
C PHE A 146 -10.49 6.21 -10.56
N ALA A 147 -10.05 5.92 -11.78
CA ALA A 147 -10.86 6.08 -13.00
C ALA A 147 -12.20 5.29 -12.91
N PRO A 148 -13.36 5.93 -13.17
CA PRO A 148 -14.63 5.24 -13.21
C PRO A 148 -14.66 4.08 -14.22
N GLY A 149 -15.24 2.95 -13.81
CA GLY A 149 -15.30 1.73 -14.63
C GLY A 149 -14.01 0.91 -14.64
N TRP A 150 -12.97 1.31 -13.90
CA TRP A 150 -11.77 0.52 -13.67
C TRP A 150 -11.77 -0.03 -12.25
N ASP A 151 -11.52 -1.33 -12.11
CA ASP A 151 -11.25 -1.96 -10.82
C ASP A 151 -9.77 -1.85 -10.47
N VAL A 152 -9.46 -1.66 -9.18
CA VAL A 152 -8.11 -1.46 -8.66
C VAL A 152 -8.01 -1.88 -7.18
N ASN A 153 -6.95 -2.60 -6.83
CA ASN A 153 -6.77 -3.10 -5.45
C ASN A 153 -5.91 -2.19 -4.56
N LEU A 154 -4.94 -1.45 -5.11
CA LEU A 154 -4.00 -0.62 -4.36
C LEU A 154 -3.70 0.70 -5.10
N PRO A 155 -4.70 1.59 -5.26
CA PRO A 155 -4.52 2.86 -5.96
C PRO A 155 -3.67 3.86 -5.17
N MET A 156 -3.34 3.56 -3.91
CA MET A 156 -2.55 4.42 -3.04
C MET A 156 -1.74 3.63 -2.03
N SER A 157 -0.61 4.18 -1.60
CA SER A 157 0.19 3.63 -0.51
C SER A 157 1.11 4.69 0.11
N CYS A 158 1.60 4.41 1.32
CA CYS A 158 2.77 5.05 1.93
C CYS A 158 3.61 3.96 2.58
N ARG A 159 4.88 3.86 2.20
CA ARG A 159 5.75 2.78 2.63
C ARG A 159 7.15 3.27 2.92
N LEU A 160 7.81 2.60 3.88
CA LEU A 160 9.22 2.76 4.15
C LEU A 160 10.06 2.33 2.95
N VAL A 161 11.10 3.10 2.66
CA VAL A 161 12.09 2.79 1.62
C VAL A 161 12.94 1.60 2.05
N GLY A 162 13.30 0.73 1.09
CA GLY A 162 14.16 -0.43 1.34
C GLY A 162 13.80 -1.67 0.52
N ASP A 163 12.86 -1.56 -0.42
CA ASP A 163 12.56 -2.67 -1.32
C ASP A 163 13.73 -2.95 -2.25
N LYS A 164 13.90 -4.23 -2.59
CA LYS A 164 14.89 -4.68 -3.58
C LYS A 164 14.17 -5.11 -4.84
N LEU A 165 14.59 -4.58 -5.99
CA LEU A 165 14.05 -4.92 -7.29
C LEU A 165 15.21 -5.01 -8.30
N PRO A 166 15.30 -6.08 -9.12
CA PRO A 166 16.32 -6.17 -10.15
C PRO A 166 16.30 -4.97 -11.10
N GLY A 167 17.48 -4.40 -11.39
CA GLY A 167 17.64 -3.17 -12.18
C GLY A 167 17.59 -1.86 -11.38
N TYR A 168 17.44 -1.96 -10.05
CA TYR A 168 17.39 -0.81 -9.12
C TYR A 168 18.37 -0.98 -7.94
N GLU A 169 19.45 -1.74 -8.12
CA GLU A 169 20.42 -2.06 -7.06
C GLU A 169 21.18 -0.82 -6.56
N ASP A 170 21.33 0.18 -7.42
CA ASP A 170 21.96 1.47 -7.14
C ASP A 170 21.00 2.49 -6.50
N ALA A 171 19.79 2.07 -6.11
CA ALA A 171 18.76 2.96 -5.60
C ALA A 171 18.15 2.51 -4.28
N ASP A 172 17.60 3.48 -3.56
CA ASP A 172 16.77 3.27 -2.39
C ASP A 172 15.31 3.50 -2.82
N ILE A 173 14.55 2.40 -2.93
CA ILE A 173 13.20 2.40 -3.50
C ILE A 173 12.13 1.79 -2.60
N THR A 174 10.90 2.10 -2.96
CA THR A 174 9.69 1.34 -2.66
C THR A 174 9.13 0.79 -3.97
N SER A 175 8.69 -0.45 -3.98
CA SER A 175 8.05 -1.11 -5.12
C SER A 175 6.88 -1.96 -4.63
N LEU A 176 5.65 -1.58 -4.99
CA LEU A 176 4.45 -2.35 -4.68
C LEU A 176 3.64 -2.71 -5.93
N PRO A 177 3.08 -3.93 -5.97
CA PRO A 177 2.17 -4.32 -7.02
C PRO A 177 0.79 -3.68 -6.84
N MET A 178 0.21 -3.24 -7.95
CA MET A 178 -1.18 -2.82 -8.07
C MET A 178 -1.79 -3.58 -9.25
N THR A 179 -2.94 -4.19 -9.04
CA THR A 179 -3.70 -4.87 -10.10
C THR A 179 -4.83 -3.96 -10.53
N ILE A 180 -4.99 -3.81 -11.84
CA ILE A 180 -6.02 -2.98 -12.48
C ILE A 180 -6.74 -3.78 -13.56
N GLN A 181 -8.03 -3.49 -13.73
CA GLN A 181 -8.90 -4.18 -14.69
C GLN A 181 -9.97 -3.22 -15.25
N PRO A 182 -10.05 -3.01 -16.57
CA PRO A 182 -11.17 -2.29 -17.15
C PRO A 182 -12.43 -3.17 -17.12
N LEU A 183 -13.48 -2.68 -16.48
CA LEU A 183 -14.81 -3.29 -16.46
C LEU A 183 -15.58 -2.97 -17.74
N ILE A 184 -16.83 -3.45 -17.84
CA ILE A 184 -17.64 -3.36 -19.07
C ILE A 184 -17.84 -1.93 -19.57
N ASN A 185 -17.99 -0.98 -18.64
CA ASN A 185 -18.21 0.44 -18.89
C ASN A 185 -16.93 1.28 -18.80
N ALA A 186 -15.75 0.66 -18.67
CA ALA A 186 -14.48 1.37 -18.69
C ALA A 186 -14.31 2.16 -20.00
N LYS A 187 -13.78 3.37 -19.87
CA LYS A 187 -13.31 4.21 -20.97
C LYS A 187 -11.84 4.52 -20.75
N ASP A 188 -11.20 5.03 -21.79
CA ASP A 188 -9.89 5.64 -21.66
C ASP A 188 -9.92 6.74 -20.59
N ALA A 189 -8.86 6.84 -19.81
CA ALA A 189 -8.75 7.79 -18.72
C ALA A 189 -7.34 8.37 -18.63
N GLU A 190 -7.27 9.66 -18.29
CA GLU A 190 -6.01 10.32 -17.92
C GLU A 190 -5.98 10.48 -16.40
N MET A 191 -5.01 9.82 -15.78
CA MET A 191 -4.80 9.80 -14.34
C MET A 191 -3.60 10.66 -13.95
N GLN A 192 -3.64 11.21 -12.74
CA GLN A 192 -2.50 11.77 -12.04
C GLN A 192 -1.91 10.74 -11.09
N LEU A 193 -0.67 10.34 -11.33
CA LEU A 193 0.17 9.69 -10.32
C LEU A 193 0.83 10.78 -9.48
N GLN A 194 0.24 11.03 -8.31
CA GLN A 194 0.78 11.94 -7.32
C GLN A 194 1.75 11.18 -6.42
N VAL A 195 2.93 11.74 -6.18
CA VAL A 195 4.00 11.10 -5.41
C VAL A 195 4.52 12.05 -4.35
N MET A 196 4.81 11.51 -3.17
CA MET A 196 5.47 12.22 -2.08
C MET A 196 6.69 11.43 -1.61
N LEU A 197 7.86 12.06 -1.64
CA LEU A 197 9.05 11.56 -0.95
C LEU A 197 9.13 12.27 0.40
N THR A 198 9.29 11.55 1.51
CA THR A 198 9.31 12.17 2.85
C THR A 198 10.42 11.64 3.74
N LYS A 199 10.86 12.47 4.69
CA LYS A 199 11.80 12.11 5.76
C LYS A 199 11.53 12.93 7.01
N GLY A 200 11.75 12.30 8.16
CA GLY A 200 11.32 12.83 9.45
C GLY A 200 9.92 12.30 9.79
N GLU A 201 9.38 12.78 10.90
CA GLU A 201 8.07 12.40 11.40
C GLU A 201 7.29 13.67 11.73
N SER A 202 6.01 13.69 11.38
CA SER A 202 5.18 14.86 11.65
C SER A 202 4.98 15.05 13.15
N VAL A 203 5.00 16.31 13.61
CA VAL A 203 4.69 16.63 15.01
C VAL A 203 3.20 16.42 15.25
N LYS A 204 2.84 15.74 16.34
CA LYS A 204 1.43 15.50 16.70
C LYS A 204 0.69 16.84 16.83
N GLY A 205 -0.40 16.99 16.07
CA GLY A 205 -1.19 18.22 16.04
C GLY A 205 -0.69 19.28 15.04
N ASN A 206 0.48 19.09 14.41
CA ASN A 206 1.03 19.96 13.37
C ASN A 206 1.70 19.15 12.25
N ALA A 207 0.90 18.71 11.27
CA ALA A 207 1.36 17.81 10.20
C ALA A 207 2.47 18.41 9.29
N GLN A 208 2.58 19.75 9.27
CA GLN A 208 3.56 20.48 8.46
C GLN A 208 4.93 20.66 9.14
N GLU A 209 5.06 20.25 10.40
CA GLU A 209 6.30 20.36 11.17
C GLU A 209 6.93 18.98 11.41
N GLY A 210 8.26 18.93 11.55
CA GLY A 210 9.03 17.71 11.85
C GLY A 210 9.30 16.79 10.65
N MET A 211 8.41 16.81 9.64
CA MET A 211 8.60 16.06 8.40
C MET A 211 8.94 16.99 7.23
N SER A 212 10.00 16.66 6.50
CA SER A 212 10.34 17.24 5.20
C SER A 212 9.77 16.37 4.09
N GLY A 213 9.35 16.99 2.99
CA GLY A 213 8.79 16.26 1.85
C GLY A 213 8.96 16.96 0.52
N ASN A 214 8.90 16.19 -0.57
CA ASN A 214 8.76 16.73 -1.92
C ASN A 214 7.61 16.06 -2.67
N TYR A 215 6.79 16.88 -3.32
CA TYR A 215 5.66 16.45 -4.15
C TYR A 215 6.05 16.40 -5.62
N PHE A 216 5.65 15.32 -6.30
CA PHE A 216 5.82 15.14 -7.74
C PHE A 216 4.52 14.65 -8.35
N GLU A 217 4.38 14.90 -9.66
CA GLU A 217 3.22 14.45 -10.43
C GLU A 217 3.67 13.85 -11.75
N ARG A 218 3.01 12.77 -12.17
CA ARG A 218 3.14 12.16 -13.50
C ARG A 218 1.75 11.90 -14.08
N LYS A 219 1.64 11.98 -15.40
CA LYS A 219 0.41 11.57 -16.10
C LYS A 219 0.46 10.09 -16.45
N VAL A 220 -0.63 9.39 -16.19
CA VAL A 220 -0.80 7.97 -16.52
C VAL A 220 -2.05 7.84 -17.39
N LYS A 221 -1.89 7.39 -18.62
CA LYS A 221 -2.98 7.11 -19.55
C LYS A 221 -3.38 5.66 -19.41
N LEU A 222 -4.63 5.42 -19.05
CA LEU A 222 -5.27 4.11 -19.10
C LEU A 222 -6.04 4.02 -20.41
N ALA A 223 -5.74 3.02 -21.24
CA ALA A 223 -6.41 2.80 -22.51
C ALA A 223 -7.08 1.42 -22.53
N VAL A 224 -8.34 1.39 -22.97
CA VAL A 224 -9.09 0.16 -23.15
C VAL A 224 -8.85 -0.39 -24.55
N LYS A 225 -8.33 -1.62 -24.63
CA LYS A 225 -8.16 -2.35 -25.89
C LYS A 225 -9.35 -3.24 -26.23
#